data_AF-A0AAV2B5H4-F1
#
_entry.id   AF-A0AAV2B5H4-F1
#
_cell.length_a   1.000
_cell.length_b   1.000
_cell.length_c   1.000
_cell.angle_alpha   90.00
_cell.angle_beta   90.00
_cell.angle_gamma   90.00
#
_symmetry.space_group_name_H-M   'P 1'
#
loop_
_entity.id
_entity.type
_entity.pdbx_description
1 polymer ?
#
loop_
_entity_poly.entity_id
_entity_poly.type
_entity_poly.pdbx_seq_one_letter_code
_entity_poly.pdbx_strand_id
1 'polypeptide(L)'
;MYRSIPLLMQVSMVYFQGPLLQDIDQNMRKKINWDLPHLKIQMYSAHDINIAAILLALNFTNMRRPPYCATLLFELHEMSDASMTLRLLYLNSTDPLAGMGEPHVLELDDCSEFCPVEDFTKKLLHLMPENWEQECQLNILDTCDSDNCEIFRVIQNNK
;
A
#
# COMPACT_ATOMS: atom_id res chain seq x y z
N MET A 1 8.66 20.91 -11.15
CA MET A 1 7.29 21.37 -11.47
C MET A 1 6.36 20.25 -11.04
N TYR A 2 5.82 20.31 -9.83
CA TYR A 2 4.88 19.29 -9.33
C TYR A 2 3.57 19.43 -10.11
N ARG A 3 3.19 18.41 -10.89
CA ARG A 3 1.87 18.36 -11.51
C ARG A 3 0.90 17.83 -10.47
N SER A 4 0.01 18.67 -10.00
CA SER A 4 -1.11 18.26 -9.14
C SER A 4 -1.91 17.16 -9.86
N ILE A 5 -2.17 16.06 -9.16
CA ILE A 5 -2.96 14.95 -9.70
C ILE A 5 -4.39 15.45 -9.95
N PRO A 6 -4.96 15.26 -11.15
CA PRO A 6 -6.34 15.67 -11.43
C PRO A 6 -7.33 14.99 -10.48
N LEU A 7 -8.36 15.70 -10.04
CA LEU A 7 -9.40 15.20 -9.12
C LEU A 7 -9.99 13.84 -9.58
N LEU A 8 -10.19 13.66 -10.89
CA LEU A 8 -10.67 12.40 -11.46
C LEU A 8 -9.71 11.22 -11.20
N MET A 9 -8.40 11.44 -11.29
CA MET A 9 -7.42 10.39 -10.96
C MET A 9 -7.40 10.09 -9.46
N GLN A 10 -7.63 11.09 -8.61
CA GLN A 10 -7.72 10.87 -7.15
C GLN A 10 -8.87 9.93 -6.79
N VAL A 11 -10.06 10.14 -7.39
CA VAL A 11 -11.22 9.26 -7.15
C VAL A 11 -10.93 7.82 -7.61
N SER A 12 -10.30 7.63 -8.77
CA SER A 12 -9.93 6.28 -9.22
C SER A 12 -8.92 5.59 -8.30
N MET A 13 -8.04 6.35 -7.63
CA MET A 13 -7.06 5.78 -6.70
C MET A 13 -7.68 5.32 -5.38
N VAL A 14 -8.67 6.07 -4.86
CA VAL A 14 -9.48 5.66 -3.69
C VAL A 14 -10.05 4.27 -3.90
N TYR A 15 -10.58 4.05 -5.10
CA TYR A 15 -11.21 2.79 -5.43
C TYR A 15 -10.20 1.70 -5.79
N PHE A 16 -9.22 2.00 -6.63
CA PHE A 16 -8.36 0.94 -7.15
C PHE A 16 -7.33 0.41 -6.13
N GLN A 17 -6.62 1.30 -5.42
CA GLN A 17 -5.55 0.93 -4.49
C GLN A 17 -5.82 1.32 -3.03
N GLY A 18 -6.88 2.08 -2.77
CA GLY A 18 -7.29 2.48 -1.42
C GLY A 18 -7.45 1.30 -0.46
N PRO A 19 -8.19 0.23 -0.80
CA PRO A 19 -8.36 -0.92 0.09
C PRO A 19 -7.03 -1.59 0.50
N LEU A 20 -6.07 -1.69 -0.43
CA LEU A 20 -4.75 -2.26 -0.15
C LEU A 20 -3.93 -1.36 0.77
N LEU A 21 -3.92 -0.04 0.51
CA LEU A 21 -3.23 0.92 1.37
C LEU A 21 -3.83 0.97 2.78
N GLN A 22 -5.15 0.84 2.89
CA GLN A 22 -5.86 0.74 4.16
C GLN A 22 -5.50 -0.54 4.92
N ASP A 23 -5.43 -1.69 4.25
CA ASP A 23 -5.01 -2.95 4.86
C ASP A 23 -3.56 -2.87 5.38
N ILE A 24 -2.65 -2.28 4.60
CA ILE A 24 -1.26 -2.05 5.03
C ILE A 24 -1.20 -1.16 6.28
N ASP A 25 -1.92 -0.02 6.30
CA ASP A 25 -1.99 0.86 7.47
C ASP A 25 -2.54 0.16 8.71
N GLN A 26 -3.64 -0.59 8.55
CA GLN A 26 -4.25 -1.36 9.64
C GLN A 26 -3.31 -2.44 10.18
N ASN A 27 -2.58 -3.13 9.30
CA ASN A 27 -1.63 -4.16 9.71
C ASN A 27 -0.44 -3.58 10.47
N MET A 28 0.06 -2.41 10.07
CA MET A 28 1.06 -1.67 10.84
C MET A 28 0.52 -1.28 12.23
N ARG A 29 -0.72 -0.76 12.31
CA ARG A 29 -1.35 -0.40 13.60
C ARG A 29 -1.57 -1.60 14.51
N LYS A 30 -2.05 -2.72 13.99
CA LYS A 30 -2.18 -3.99 14.73
C LYS A 30 -0.81 -4.47 15.23
N LYS A 31 0.27 -4.24 14.48
CA LYS A 31 1.63 -4.56 14.92
C LYS A 31 2.08 -3.67 16.08
N ILE A 32 1.83 -2.35 15.99
CA ILE A 32 2.14 -1.37 17.05
C ILE A 32 1.36 -1.68 18.34
N ASN A 33 0.08 -2.05 18.21
CA ASN A 33 -0.80 -2.39 19.33
C ASN A 33 -0.54 -3.79 19.93
N TRP A 34 0.46 -4.51 19.44
CA TRP A 34 0.77 -5.88 19.86
C TRP A 34 -0.33 -6.92 19.56
N ASP A 35 -1.27 -6.62 18.66
CA ASP A 35 -2.30 -7.57 18.20
C ASP A 35 -1.70 -8.65 17.26
N LEU A 36 -0.63 -8.30 16.54
CA LEU A 36 0.09 -9.20 15.61
C LEU A 36 1.58 -9.38 16.01
N PRO A 37 1.88 -9.96 17.18
CA PRO A 37 3.23 -9.97 17.74
C PRO A 37 4.21 -10.81 16.91
N HIS A 38 3.75 -11.91 16.31
CA HIS A 38 4.61 -12.84 15.56
C HIS A 38 4.78 -12.47 14.08
N LEU A 39 3.96 -11.55 13.57
CA LEU A 39 4.01 -11.17 12.16
C LEU A 39 5.19 -10.22 11.92
N LYS A 40 6.09 -10.63 11.04
CA LYS A 40 7.29 -9.85 10.68
C LYS A 40 7.28 -9.34 9.24
N ILE A 41 6.71 -10.14 8.34
CA ILE A 41 6.70 -9.85 6.91
C ILE A 41 5.31 -10.23 6.37
N GLN A 42 4.75 -9.35 5.54
CA GLN A 42 3.60 -9.63 4.69
C GLN A 42 4.02 -9.34 3.25
N MET A 43 3.59 -10.19 2.33
CA MET A 43 3.96 -10.07 0.91
C MET A 43 2.70 -10.07 0.07
N TYR A 44 2.59 -9.07 -0.81
CA TYR A 44 1.50 -8.93 -1.77
C TYR A 44 2.09 -9.11 -3.17
N SER A 45 1.64 -10.14 -3.90
CA SER A 45 1.98 -10.32 -5.30
C SER A 45 1.02 -9.50 -6.15
N ALA A 46 1.55 -8.59 -6.95
CA ALA A 46 0.75 -7.63 -7.71
C ALA A 46 1.32 -7.39 -9.11
N HIS A 47 0.56 -6.67 -9.93
CA HIS A 47 1.00 -6.25 -11.26
C HIS A 47 1.70 -4.89 -11.21
N ASP A 48 2.46 -4.56 -12.26
CA ASP A 48 3.13 -3.28 -12.40
C ASP A 48 2.18 -2.08 -12.31
N ILE A 49 0.93 -2.22 -12.80
CA ILE A 49 -0.11 -1.21 -12.66
C ILE A 49 -0.49 -0.93 -11.20
N ASN A 50 -0.43 -1.93 -10.32
CA ASN A 50 -0.69 -1.74 -8.89
C ASN A 50 0.42 -0.91 -8.25
N ILE A 51 1.68 -1.26 -8.51
CA ILE A 51 2.85 -0.52 -8.00
C ILE A 51 2.82 0.92 -8.51
N ALA A 52 2.58 1.11 -9.82
CA ALA A 52 2.49 2.43 -10.42
C ALA A 52 1.35 3.26 -9.80
N ALA A 53 0.20 2.65 -9.53
CA ALA A 53 -0.94 3.32 -8.92
C ALA A 53 -0.66 3.71 -7.46
N ILE A 54 -0.01 2.85 -6.66
CA ILE A 54 0.41 3.20 -5.30
C ILE A 54 1.43 4.35 -5.31
N LEU A 55 2.44 4.28 -6.18
CA LEU A 55 3.43 5.35 -6.33
C LEU A 55 2.76 6.67 -6.70
N LEU A 56 1.81 6.64 -7.63
CA LEU A 56 1.02 7.82 -8.00
C LEU A 56 0.19 8.34 -6.82
N ALA A 57 -0.45 7.45 -6.06
CA ALA A 57 -1.26 7.79 -4.90
C ALA A 57 -0.44 8.45 -3.78
N LEU A 58 0.81 8.03 -3.61
CA LEU A 58 1.79 8.65 -2.71
C LEU A 58 2.49 9.88 -3.32
N ASN A 59 1.96 10.44 -4.42
CA ASN A 59 2.45 11.62 -5.14
C ASN A 59 3.80 11.46 -5.88
N PHE A 60 4.29 10.23 -6.08
CA PHE A 60 5.46 9.96 -6.93
C PHE A 60 5.07 9.92 -8.42
N THR A 61 4.77 11.10 -8.97
CA THR A 61 4.19 11.27 -10.32
C THR A 61 5.17 11.13 -11.49
N ASN A 62 6.48 11.25 -11.27
CA ASN A 62 7.50 11.24 -12.31
C ASN A 62 8.21 9.88 -12.48
N MET A 63 7.54 8.79 -12.11
CA MET A 63 8.11 7.45 -12.14
C MET A 63 7.96 6.79 -13.51
N ARG A 64 8.98 6.04 -13.93
CA ARG A 64 8.88 5.17 -15.12
C ARG A 64 7.98 3.96 -14.80
N ARG A 65 7.48 3.30 -15.86
CA ARG A 65 6.78 2.02 -15.71
C ARG A 65 7.61 1.07 -14.84
N PRO A 66 7.04 0.48 -13.77
CA PRO A 66 7.76 -0.47 -12.95
C PRO A 66 8.32 -1.63 -13.79
N PRO A 67 9.62 -1.93 -13.70
CA PRO A 67 10.18 -3.09 -14.39
C PRO A 67 9.69 -4.41 -13.77
N TYR A 68 10.02 -5.52 -14.41
CA TYR A 68 9.75 -6.84 -13.85
C TYR A 68 10.42 -6.99 -12.47
N CYS A 69 9.71 -7.64 -11.55
CA CYS A 69 10.12 -7.83 -10.16
C CYS A 69 10.38 -6.53 -9.39
N ALA A 70 9.83 -5.40 -9.86
CA ALA A 70 9.82 -4.19 -9.04
C ALA A 70 9.10 -4.47 -7.72
N THR A 71 9.67 -3.98 -6.63
CA THR A 71 9.15 -4.22 -5.27
C THR A 71 9.01 -2.90 -4.54
N LEU A 72 7.85 -2.66 -3.94
CA LEU A 72 7.63 -1.56 -3.01
C LEU A 72 7.63 -2.12 -1.59
N LEU A 73 8.48 -1.59 -0.72
CA LEU A 73 8.62 -2.04 0.66
C LEU A 73 8.14 -0.96 1.61
N PHE A 74 7.38 -1.39 2.61
CA PHE A 74 6.90 -0.60 3.74
C PHE A 74 7.55 -1.17 4.99
N GLU A 75 8.58 -0.51 5.52
CA GLU A 75 9.29 -0.95 6.72
C GLU A 75 8.84 -0.15 7.94
N LEU A 76 8.31 -0.85 8.94
CA LEU A 76 7.97 -0.25 10.23
C LEU A 76 9.16 -0.37 11.19
N HIS A 77 9.62 0.77 11.71
CA HIS A 77 10.78 0.90 12.59
C HIS A 77 10.39 1.51 13.93
N GLU A 78 10.93 0.97 15.03
CA GLU A 78 10.87 1.58 16.35
C GLU A 78 12.17 2.36 16.59
N MET A 79 12.04 3.66 16.82
CA MET A 79 13.15 4.58 17.04
C MET A 79 13.63 4.53 18.50
N SER A 80 14.79 5.14 18.78
CA SER A 80 15.38 5.16 20.13
C SER A 80 14.54 5.89 21.17
N ASP A 81 13.65 6.78 20.75
CA ASP A 81 12.68 7.50 21.58
C ASP A 81 11.33 6.76 21.71
N ALA A 82 11.28 5.49 21.27
CA ALA A 82 10.07 4.67 21.16
C ALA A 82 9.00 5.20 20.19
N SER A 83 9.34 6.17 19.34
CA SER A 83 8.46 6.57 18.24
C SER A 83 8.45 5.52 17.13
N MET A 84 7.28 5.32 16.51
CA MET A 84 7.10 4.39 15.40
C MET A 84 7.21 5.17 14.09
N THR A 85 8.11 4.74 13.21
CA THR A 85 8.35 5.37 11.92
C THR A 85 8.22 4.37 10.78
N LEU A 86 7.85 4.87 9.61
CA LEU A 86 7.72 4.15 8.37
C LEU A 86 8.84 4.60 7.43
N ARG A 87 9.54 3.62 6.87
CA ARG A 87 10.51 3.82 5.80
C ARG A 87 9.99 3.16 4.52
N LEU A 88 9.94 3.92 3.43
CA LEU A 88 9.48 3.46 2.13
C LEU A 88 10.66 3.22 1.20
N LEU A 89 10.73 2.03 0.61
CA LEU A 89 11.80 1.67 -0.34
C LEU A 89 11.20 1.17 -1.65
N TYR A 90 11.85 1.50 -2.76
CA TYR A 90 11.48 1.05 -4.09
C TYR A 90 12.65 0.39 -4.81
N LEU A 91 12.48 -0.90 -5.09
CA LEU A 91 13.40 -1.68 -5.90
C LEU A 91 12.94 -1.66 -7.36
N ASN A 92 13.77 -1.13 -8.25
CA ASN A 92 13.45 -0.98 -9.67
C ASN A 92 14.54 -1.53 -10.61
N SER A 93 15.25 -2.59 -10.18
CA SER A 93 16.27 -3.22 -11.03
C SER A 93 15.63 -3.75 -12.32
N THR A 94 16.23 -3.38 -13.45
CA THR A 94 15.83 -3.90 -14.77
C THR A 94 16.38 -5.30 -15.04
N ASP A 95 17.38 -5.74 -14.27
CA ASP A 95 17.94 -7.09 -14.30
C ASP A 95 18.18 -7.61 -12.86
N PRO A 96 17.10 -7.95 -12.14
CA PRO A 96 17.17 -8.35 -10.74
C PRO A 96 17.95 -9.67 -10.55
N LEU A 97 18.11 -10.47 -11.61
CA LEU A 97 18.86 -11.72 -11.58
C LEU A 97 20.38 -11.50 -11.68
N ALA A 98 20.83 -10.47 -12.40
CA ALA A 98 22.24 -10.10 -12.48
C ALA A 98 22.69 -9.24 -11.28
N GLY A 99 21.78 -8.45 -10.70
CA GLY A 99 22.05 -7.67 -9.51
C GLY A 99 20.81 -6.89 -9.06
N MET A 100 20.39 -7.08 -7.81
CA MET A 100 19.25 -6.34 -7.25
C MET A 100 19.54 -4.83 -7.12
N GLY A 101 20.81 -4.42 -6.97
CA GLY A 101 21.14 -3.02 -6.67
C GLY A 101 20.69 -2.61 -5.26
N GLU A 102 20.89 -1.35 -4.90
CA GLU A 102 20.37 -0.79 -3.65
C GLU A 102 18.93 -0.28 -3.87
N PRO A 103 17.97 -0.58 -2.97
CA PRO A 103 16.64 -0.01 -3.03
C PRO A 103 16.67 1.52 -2.91
N HIS A 104 15.84 2.20 -3.70
CA HIS A 104 15.69 3.65 -3.62
C HIS A 104 14.82 4.04 -2.44
N VAL A 105 15.31 4.94 -1.58
CA VAL A 105 14.50 5.55 -0.52
C VAL A 105 13.46 6.48 -1.15
N LEU A 106 12.20 6.30 -0.76
CA LEU A 106 11.09 7.14 -1.16
C LEU A 106 10.70 8.08 -0.01
N GLU A 107 11.02 9.36 -0.15
CA GLU A 107 10.65 10.39 0.82
C GLU A 107 9.28 10.97 0.43
N LEU A 108 8.32 10.90 1.36
CA LEU A 108 7.03 11.55 1.19
C LEU A 108 7.18 13.06 1.36
N ASP A 109 6.35 13.83 0.65
CA ASP A 109 6.30 15.29 0.82
C ASP A 109 6.17 15.65 2.32
N ASP A 110 6.92 16.63 2.80
CA ASP A 110 6.93 17.04 4.22
C ASP A 110 7.35 15.94 5.23
N CYS A 111 8.00 14.87 4.78
CA CYS A 111 8.56 13.83 5.65
C CYS A 111 10.05 13.57 5.33
N SER A 112 10.75 12.97 6.28
CA SER A 112 12.10 12.43 6.07
C SER A 112 12.04 10.94 5.68
N GLU A 113 13.19 10.32 5.44
CA GLU A 113 13.33 8.86 5.21
C GLU A 113 12.58 8.01 6.25
N PHE A 114 12.58 8.45 7.52
CA PHE A 114 11.84 7.80 8.62
C PHE A 114 10.63 8.65 8.99
N CYS A 115 9.51 8.38 8.32
CA CYS A 115 8.30 9.17 8.44
C CYS A 115 7.45 8.69 9.63
N PRO A 116 6.98 9.56 10.54
CA PRO A 116 6.06 9.14 11.60
C PRO A 116 4.82 8.43 11.02
N VAL A 117 4.44 7.29 11.60
CA VAL A 117 3.32 6.48 11.08
C VAL A 117 2.02 7.29 11.05
N GLU A 118 1.81 8.18 12.02
CA GLU A 118 0.65 9.05 12.09
C GLU A 118 0.56 10.01 10.91
N ASP A 119 1.70 10.54 10.46
CA ASP A 119 1.75 11.48 9.33
C ASP A 119 1.56 10.75 8.00
N PHE A 120 2.06 9.52 7.90
CA PHE A 120 1.75 8.63 6.79
C PHE A 120 0.25 8.34 6.69
N THR A 121 -0.40 7.94 7.80
CA THR A 121 -1.85 7.68 7.78
C THR A 121 -2.64 8.92 7.38
N LYS A 122 -2.29 10.11 7.91
CA LYS A 122 -2.95 11.37 7.52
C LYS A 122 -2.88 11.62 6.02
N LYS A 123 -1.73 11.33 5.40
CA LYS A 123 -1.56 11.45 3.95
C LYS A 123 -2.44 10.45 3.20
N LEU A 124 -2.67 9.26 3.74
CA LEU A 124 -3.53 8.26 3.11
C LEU A 124 -5.03 8.45 3.33
N LEU A 125 -5.47 9.24 4.33
CA LEU A 125 -6.90 9.36 4.69
C LEU A 125 -7.81 9.65 3.49
N HIS A 126 -7.38 10.53 2.58
CA HIS A 126 -8.17 10.90 1.39
C HIS A 126 -8.26 9.79 0.32
N LEU A 127 -7.50 8.71 0.48
CA LEU A 127 -7.45 7.55 -0.41
C LEU A 127 -8.14 6.32 0.20
N MET A 128 -8.51 6.36 1.48
CA MET A 128 -9.17 5.25 2.15
C MET A 128 -10.69 5.37 1.97
N PRO A 129 -11.35 4.37 1.34
CA PRO A 129 -12.81 4.37 1.25
C PRO A 129 -13.44 4.17 2.64
N GLU A 130 -14.60 4.79 2.89
CA GLU A 130 -15.35 4.55 4.13
C GLU A 130 -16.04 3.19 4.08
N ASN A 131 -16.65 2.87 2.94
CA ASN A 131 -17.28 1.58 2.69
C ASN A 131 -17.12 1.19 1.21
N TRP A 132 -15.98 0.55 0.93
CA TRP A 132 -15.59 0.11 -0.41
C TRP A 132 -16.69 -0.70 -1.12
N GLU A 133 -17.30 -1.68 -0.44
CA GLU A 133 -18.32 -2.54 -1.03
C GLU A 133 -19.60 -1.78 -1.39
N GLN A 134 -20.05 -0.89 -0.50
CA GLN A 134 -21.24 -0.07 -0.74
C GLN A 134 -21.01 0.93 -1.87
N GLU A 135 -19.86 1.59 -1.89
CA GLU A 135 -19.50 2.56 -2.94
C GLU A 135 -19.36 1.89 -4.31
N CYS A 136 -18.89 0.64 -4.35
CA CYS A 136 -18.84 -0.18 -5.56
C CYS A 136 -20.19 -0.80 -5.95
N GLN A 137 -21.25 -0.60 -5.16
CA GLN A 137 -22.57 -1.19 -5.36
C GLN A 137 -22.51 -2.72 -5.51
N LEU A 138 -21.59 -3.36 -4.78
CA LEU A 138 -21.47 -4.82 -4.77
C LEU A 138 -22.65 -5.40 -3.99
N ASN A 139 -23.67 -5.88 -4.69
CA ASN A 139 -24.68 -6.72 -4.09
C ASN A 139 -24.05 -8.07 -3.76
N ILE A 140 -23.92 -8.39 -2.47
CA ILE A 140 -23.40 -9.68 -1.97
C ILE A 140 -24.23 -10.87 -2.50
N LEU A 141 -25.44 -10.62 -3.01
CA LEU A 141 -26.32 -11.62 -3.63
C LEU A 141 -25.95 -11.96 -5.08
N ASP A 142 -25.17 -11.12 -5.78
CA ASP A 142 -24.85 -11.30 -7.21
C ASP A 142 -23.46 -11.93 -7.44
N THR A 143 -22.68 -12.20 -6.39
CA THR A 143 -21.32 -12.77 -6.51
C THR A 143 -21.17 -14.24 -6.13
N CYS A 144 -22.23 -14.90 -5.66
CA CYS A 144 -22.21 -16.36 -5.47
C CYS A 144 -23.06 -17.02 -6.56
N ASP A 145 -22.61 -16.96 -7.82
CA ASP A 145 -23.21 -17.80 -8.87
C ASP A 145 -22.45 -19.14 -8.96
N SER A 146 -23.06 -20.16 -8.35
CA SER A 146 -22.77 -21.60 -8.40
C SER A 146 -21.40 -22.09 -7.86
N ASP A 147 -21.48 -22.77 -6.71
CA ASP A 147 -20.56 -23.82 -6.22
C ASP A 147 -19.07 -23.46 -6.01
N ASN A 148 -18.80 -22.40 -5.24
CA ASN A 148 -17.79 -22.36 -4.15
C ASN A 148 -17.60 -20.91 -3.67
N CYS A 149 -18.47 -20.45 -2.76
CA CYS A 149 -18.31 -19.15 -2.10
C CYS A 149 -17.29 -19.23 -0.93
N GLU A 150 -16.11 -19.81 -1.19
CA GLU A 150 -15.00 -19.86 -0.23
C GLU A 150 -13.73 -19.13 -0.70
N ILE A 151 -13.60 -18.75 -1.98
CA ILE A 151 -12.30 -18.25 -2.48
C ILE A 151 -12.00 -16.80 -2.07
N PHE A 152 -13.01 -15.94 -1.84
CA PHE A 152 -12.77 -14.57 -1.37
C PHE A 152 -12.67 -14.42 0.16
N ARG A 153 -12.95 -15.47 0.94
CA ARG A 153 -12.79 -15.45 2.40
C ARG A 153 -11.38 -15.79 2.87
N VAL A 154 -10.50 -16.28 1.99
CA VAL A 154 -9.18 -16.82 2.39
C VAL A 154 -8.19 -15.75 2.88
N ILE A 155 -8.35 -14.47 2.51
CA ILE A 155 -7.40 -13.42 2.94
C ILE A 155 -7.92 -12.61 4.15
N GLN A 156 -9.24 -12.50 4.35
CA GLN A 156 -9.82 -11.66 5.41
C GLN A 156 -10.08 -12.38 6.75
N ASN A 157 -10.02 -13.72 6.80
CA ASN A 157 -10.38 -14.50 7.99
C ASN A 157 -9.32 -15.54 8.40
N ASN A 158 -8.10 -15.09 8.70
CA ASN A 158 -7.25 -15.82 9.64
C ASN A 158 -7.04 -14.93 10.88
N LYS A 159 -8.04 -14.96 11.76
CA LYS A 159 -7.85 -14.77 13.20
C LYS A 159 -7.24 -16.03 13.80
#